data_AF-A0A931T1Z7-F1
#
_entry.id   AF-A0A931T1Z7-F1
#
_cell.length_a   1.000
_cell.length_b   1.000
_cell.length_c   1.000
_cell.angle_alpha   90.00
_cell.angle_beta   90.00
_cell.angle_gamma   90.00
#
_symmetry.space_group_name_H-M   'P 1'
#
loop_
_entity.id
_entity.type
_entity.pdbx_description
1 polymer ?
#
loop_
_entity_poly.entity_id
_entity_poly.type
_entity_poly.pdbx_seq_one_letter_code
_entity_poly.pdbx_strand_id
1 'polypeptide(L)'
;MSLDQTSRTPAFSRWLFAAILTISTLFVAGGASAQPFGAWLTQGGNPSTGHVTIPASPALNPTAAYTFEAWVSISNNPAGEDCRSIAGKNFQQAWWIGLCTVGGKPTLRSYLKGGGSARNGGQIEVGRWTHIAVVFNGTKRLHYINGELAAQFDETGPLSTSGAPMKIGSDDAWAFTPTGAIDEVRLWNVARSEAQLRANLGREITGAESGLVAVWGLNGNANDVVGPYDGSTTGTNVGFLTFPVTLNCGSNTATSLCLLDRFSISARWRTDPAGTLTNDQAKVAGAANDGSGLFQFFGPDNWEILVKSLNGCGLNDRYWLFSAATTNVFYRMEVLDVKAGKQNIYFNYPGPPAPAVTDTDAFATCP
;
A
#
# COMPACT_ATOMS: atom_id res chain seq x y z
N MET A 1 33.78 38.83 70.77
CA MET A 1 33.20 37.71 69.99
C MET A 1 31.99 38.26 69.24
N SER A 2 31.78 37.93 67.96
CA SER A 2 30.96 38.68 66.98
C SER A 2 30.60 37.76 65.81
N LEU A 3 29.64 38.05 64.90
CA LEU A 3 28.80 39.24 64.62
C LEU A 3 27.36 39.05 65.19
N ASP A 4 26.41 39.99 65.28
CA ASP A 4 25.85 41.06 64.40
C ASP A 4 24.94 40.57 63.23
N GLN A 5 23.91 41.38 62.93
CA GLN A 5 23.08 41.47 61.70
C GLN A 5 21.76 40.66 61.52
N THR A 6 20.68 41.32 61.95
CA THR A 6 19.50 41.74 61.14
C THR A 6 18.74 40.77 60.23
N SER A 7 17.47 40.58 60.58
CA SER A 7 16.24 40.63 59.75
C SER A 7 16.34 40.67 58.20
N ARG A 8 15.46 39.89 57.54
CA ARG A 8 14.44 40.42 56.59
C ARG A 8 13.36 39.39 56.21
N THR A 9 12.23 39.94 55.76
CA THR A 9 10.96 39.29 55.36
C THR A 9 11.07 38.32 54.18
N PRO A 10 10.20 37.29 54.10
CA PRO A 10 10.12 36.42 52.91
C PRO A 10 9.45 37.13 51.74
N ALA A 11 10.08 37.09 50.57
CA ALA A 11 9.49 37.58 49.31
C ALA A 11 8.68 36.48 48.63
N PHE A 12 7.45 36.80 48.21
CA PHE A 12 6.62 35.91 47.40
C PHE A 12 7.20 35.77 45.98
N SER A 13 7.72 34.59 45.64
CA SER A 13 8.09 34.25 44.26
C SER A 13 6.83 33.89 43.46
N ARG A 14 6.48 34.72 42.47
CA ARG A 14 5.42 34.44 41.50
C ARG A 14 5.95 33.52 40.40
N TRP A 15 5.61 32.23 40.46
CA TRP A 15 5.82 31.32 39.34
C TRP A 15 4.76 31.57 38.26
N LEU A 16 5.16 32.20 37.15
CA LEU A 16 4.33 32.26 35.95
C LEU A 16 4.37 30.89 35.26
N PHE A 17 3.29 30.12 35.37
CA PHE A 17 3.08 28.98 34.50
C PHE A 17 2.63 29.50 33.12
N ALA A 18 3.57 29.60 32.18
CA ALA A 18 3.26 29.80 30.78
C ALA A 18 2.58 28.52 30.24
N ALA A 19 1.26 28.55 30.11
CA ALA A 19 0.50 27.51 29.42
C ALA A 19 0.84 27.59 27.92
N ILE A 20 1.76 26.73 27.47
CA ILE A 20 2.03 26.53 26.04
C ILE A 20 0.80 25.84 25.45
N LEU A 21 -0.08 26.64 24.85
CA LEU A 21 -1.21 26.14 24.10
C LEU A 21 -0.69 25.52 22.79
N THR A 22 -0.31 24.25 22.83
CA THR A 22 0.00 23.50 21.61
C THR A 22 -1.27 23.42 20.78
N ILE A 23 -1.36 24.25 19.75
CA ILE A 23 -2.36 24.11 18.69
C ILE A 23 -2.00 22.84 17.94
N SER A 24 -2.51 21.71 18.42
CA SER A 24 -2.53 20.46 17.68
C SER A 24 -3.43 20.69 16.48
N THR A 25 -2.83 21.05 15.34
CA THR A 25 -3.52 21.01 14.05
C THR A 25 -3.97 19.57 13.84
N LEU A 26 -5.26 19.31 14.06
CA LEU A 26 -5.90 18.14 13.46
C LEU A 26 -5.72 18.33 11.95
N PHE A 27 -4.79 17.57 11.37
CA PHE A 27 -4.90 17.25 9.97
C PHE A 27 -6.20 16.47 9.82
N VAL A 28 -7.23 17.15 9.32
CA VAL A 28 -8.27 16.45 8.58
C VAL A 28 -7.51 15.78 7.44
N ALA A 29 -7.37 14.47 7.52
CA ALA A 29 -6.88 13.69 6.40
C ALA A 29 -7.95 13.79 5.32
N GLY A 30 -7.80 14.76 4.42
CA GLY A 30 -8.59 14.85 3.20
C GLY A 30 -8.42 13.56 2.41
N GLY A 31 -9.46 13.19 1.68
CA GLY A 31 -9.60 11.89 1.01
C GLY A 31 -8.32 11.30 0.49
N ALA A 32 -7.91 10.20 1.11
CA ALA A 32 -6.82 9.41 0.62
C ALA A 32 -7.34 8.60 -0.59
N SER A 33 -7.06 9.13 -1.80
CA SER A 33 -7.18 8.43 -3.07
C SER A 33 -5.77 8.21 -3.65
N ALA A 34 -5.14 7.09 -3.30
CA ALA A 34 -4.46 6.15 -4.19
C ALA A 34 -4.76 4.79 -3.63
N GLN A 35 -5.67 4.08 -4.26
CA GLN A 35 -5.52 2.63 -4.41
C GLN A 35 -5.80 2.33 -5.89
N PRO A 36 -5.34 1.19 -6.42
CA PRO A 36 -4.90 1.09 -7.81
C PRO A 36 -6.03 1.03 -8.87
N PHE A 37 -6.79 2.11 -9.02
CA PHE A 37 -8.14 2.09 -9.60
C PHE A 37 -8.55 3.37 -10.36
N GLY A 38 -7.59 4.10 -10.92
CA GLY A 38 -7.85 4.91 -12.11
C GLY A 38 -7.67 4.02 -13.34
N ALA A 39 -6.42 3.88 -13.77
CA ALA A 39 -5.96 2.81 -14.66
C ALA A 39 -4.62 2.29 -14.14
N TRP A 40 -4.31 1.03 -14.44
CA TRP A 40 -3.08 0.37 -14.00
C TRP A 40 -2.36 -0.31 -15.17
N LEU A 41 -1.06 -0.58 -15.02
CA LEU A 41 -0.30 -1.37 -15.99
C LEU A 41 -0.79 -2.81 -15.94
N THR A 42 -1.19 -3.36 -17.09
CA THR A 42 -1.52 -4.77 -17.26
C THR A 42 -0.51 -5.47 -18.14
N GLN A 43 -0.26 -6.74 -17.83
CA GLN A 43 0.74 -7.55 -18.48
C GLN A 43 0.24 -8.98 -18.69
N GLY A 44 0.38 -9.52 -19.90
CA GLY A 44 -0.04 -10.89 -20.24
C GLY A 44 0.87 -11.99 -19.66
N GLY A 45 2.08 -11.63 -19.26
CA GLY A 45 3.10 -12.54 -18.73
C GLY A 45 3.82 -13.40 -19.77
N ASN A 46 4.97 -13.94 -19.38
CA ASN A 46 5.85 -14.79 -20.23
C ASN A 46 5.04 -15.93 -20.90
N PRO A 47 5.10 -16.15 -22.23
CA PRO A 47 6.09 -15.67 -23.20
C PRO A 47 5.96 -14.21 -23.68
N SER A 48 4.95 -13.47 -23.22
CA SER A 48 4.80 -12.04 -23.57
C SER A 48 5.91 -11.20 -22.93
N THR A 49 6.43 -10.23 -23.69
CA THR A 49 7.57 -9.39 -23.27
C THR A 49 7.15 -7.98 -22.85
N GLY A 50 5.86 -7.71 -22.74
CA GLY A 50 5.30 -6.38 -22.48
C GLY A 50 5.67 -5.83 -21.11
N HIS A 51 6.28 -4.65 -21.05
CA HIS A 51 6.77 -3.99 -19.83
C HIS A 51 6.85 -2.47 -20.04
N VAL A 52 7.23 -1.72 -19.00
CA VAL A 52 7.65 -0.31 -19.13
C VAL A 52 9.17 -0.23 -19.03
N THR A 53 9.80 0.49 -19.95
CA THR A 53 11.23 0.82 -19.93
C THR A 53 11.39 2.28 -19.51
N ILE A 54 12.20 2.53 -18.47
CA ILE A 54 12.59 3.87 -18.02
C ILE A 54 14.08 4.10 -18.38
N PRO A 55 14.44 5.21 -19.05
CA PRO A 55 15.82 5.50 -19.42
C PRO A 55 16.81 5.42 -18.26
N ALA A 56 18.05 5.05 -18.57
CA ALA A 56 19.08 4.89 -17.56
C ALA A 56 19.45 6.24 -16.91
N SER A 57 19.16 6.37 -15.62
CA SER A 57 19.56 7.52 -14.79
C SER A 57 20.33 7.05 -13.54
N PRO A 58 21.36 7.78 -13.08
CA PRO A 58 22.02 7.53 -11.79
C PRO A 58 21.06 7.61 -10.60
N ALA A 59 20.01 8.44 -10.66
CA ALA A 59 19.03 8.57 -9.57
C ALA A 59 18.21 7.29 -9.34
N LEU A 60 18.08 6.45 -10.37
CA LEU A 60 17.40 5.14 -10.30
C LEU A 60 18.31 4.01 -9.77
N ASN A 61 19.55 4.33 -9.38
CA ASN A 61 20.44 3.44 -8.66
C ASN A 61 20.41 3.78 -7.15
N PRO A 62 19.67 3.05 -6.31
CA PRO A 62 19.86 3.13 -4.87
C PRO A 62 21.27 2.66 -4.54
N THR A 63 22.05 3.48 -3.82
CA THR A 63 23.44 3.20 -3.41
C THR A 63 23.59 3.08 -1.89
N ALA A 64 22.72 3.76 -1.15
CA ALA A 64 22.61 3.75 0.30
C ALA A 64 21.19 3.31 0.71
N ALA A 65 20.58 3.97 1.70
CA ALA A 65 19.19 3.70 2.07
C ALA A 65 18.24 3.95 0.89
N TYR A 66 17.18 3.15 0.78
CA TYR A 66 16.14 3.33 -0.24
C TYR A 66 14.84 2.65 0.20
N THR A 67 13.74 3.01 -0.46
CA THR A 67 12.48 2.28 -0.42
C THR A 67 11.93 2.14 -1.84
N PHE A 68 11.53 0.93 -2.21
CA PHE A 68 10.66 0.69 -3.37
C PHE A 68 9.27 0.31 -2.86
N GLU A 69 8.23 0.88 -3.45
CA GLU A 69 6.83 0.52 -3.19
C GLU A 69 6.11 0.23 -4.50
N ALA A 70 5.11 -0.64 -4.46
CA ALA A 70 4.15 -0.83 -5.55
C ALA A 70 2.85 -1.46 -5.03
N TRP A 71 1.73 -1.14 -5.69
CA TRP A 71 0.56 -2.01 -5.65
C TRP A 71 0.70 -3.09 -6.72
N VAL A 72 0.43 -4.35 -6.37
CA VAL A 72 0.49 -5.49 -7.31
C VAL A 72 -0.72 -6.41 -7.17
N SER A 73 -1.21 -6.93 -8.30
CA SER A 73 -2.21 -8.00 -8.36
C SER A 73 -1.78 -8.99 -9.45
N ILE A 74 -0.98 -9.98 -9.05
CA ILE A 74 -0.25 -10.86 -9.97
C ILE A 74 -0.61 -12.33 -9.71
N SER A 75 -0.62 -13.11 -10.79
CA SER A 75 -0.68 -14.58 -10.75
C SER A 75 0.64 -15.18 -11.26
N ASN A 76 1.23 -16.06 -10.44
CA ASN A 76 2.35 -16.93 -10.85
C ASN A 76 1.84 -18.36 -11.09
N ASN A 77 2.62 -19.17 -11.80
CA ASN A 77 2.39 -20.62 -11.85
C ASN A 77 2.58 -21.22 -10.44
N PRO A 78 1.59 -21.93 -9.86
CA PRO A 78 1.75 -22.61 -8.56
C PRO A 78 2.60 -23.88 -8.64
N ALA A 79 2.87 -24.42 -9.84
CA ALA A 79 3.70 -25.61 -10.03
C ALA A 79 5.17 -25.22 -10.23
N GLY A 80 6.01 -25.57 -9.25
CA GLY A 80 7.45 -25.30 -9.27
C GLY A 80 7.82 -23.87 -8.82
N GLU A 81 9.09 -23.51 -8.97
CA GLU A 81 9.55 -22.13 -8.77
C GLU A 81 9.29 -21.31 -10.04
N ASP A 82 8.55 -20.22 -9.90
CA ASP A 82 8.23 -19.30 -10.98
C ASP A 82 8.43 -17.86 -10.49
N CYS A 83 9.46 -17.16 -11.02
CA CYS A 83 9.89 -15.83 -10.57
C CYS A 83 9.60 -14.76 -11.61
N ARG A 84 8.70 -13.83 -11.27
CA ARG A 84 8.20 -12.75 -12.13
C ARG A 84 8.65 -11.38 -11.65
N SER A 85 9.13 -10.56 -12.57
CA SER A 85 9.69 -9.25 -12.29
C SER A 85 8.61 -8.19 -12.07
N ILE A 86 8.63 -7.50 -10.92
CA ILE A 86 7.80 -6.31 -10.68
C ILE A 86 8.57 -5.06 -11.06
N ALA A 87 9.85 -4.97 -10.69
CA ALA A 87 10.77 -3.97 -11.21
C ALA A 87 12.22 -4.44 -11.08
N GLY A 88 13.10 -3.95 -11.95
CA GLY A 88 14.53 -4.23 -11.87
C GLY A 88 15.39 -3.28 -12.67
N LYS A 89 16.68 -3.27 -12.36
CA LYS A 89 17.70 -2.47 -13.04
C LYS A 89 18.95 -3.32 -13.29
N ASN A 90 18.74 -4.43 -14.00
CA ASN A 90 19.68 -5.52 -14.21
C ASN A 90 20.06 -6.21 -12.87
N PHE A 91 19.34 -7.28 -12.52
CA PHE A 91 19.54 -7.96 -11.23
C PHE A 91 20.98 -8.46 -11.01
N GLN A 92 21.72 -8.76 -12.09
CA GLN A 92 23.10 -9.24 -12.00
C GLN A 92 24.07 -8.13 -11.58
N GLN A 93 23.72 -6.87 -11.82
CA GLN A 93 24.54 -5.68 -11.58
C GLN A 93 24.05 -4.81 -10.41
N ALA A 94 22.75 -4.65 -10.22
CA ALA A 94 22.18 -3.76 -9.20
C ALA A 94 21.06 -4.42 -8.38
N TRP A 95 19.80 -4.30 -8.80
CA TRP A 95 18.67 -4.71 -7.97
C TRP A 95 17.49 -5.25 -8.78
N TRP A 96 16.67 -6.04 -8.09
CA TRP A 96 15.44 -6.62 -8.62
C TRP A 96 14.43 -6.87 -7.51
N ILE A 97 13.16 -6.64 -7.81
CA ILE A 97 12.01 -6.92 -6.96
C ILE A 97 10.96 -7.64 -7.80
N GLY A 98 10.37 -8.70 -7.26
CA GLY A 98 9.44 -9.54 -7.98
C GLY A 98 8.71 -10.52 -7.07
N LEU A 99 7.90 -11.38 -7.67
CA LEU A 99 7.19 -12.46 -6.97
C LEU A 99 7.73 -13.80 -7.44
N CYS A 100 8.11 -14.66 -6.50
CA CYS A 100 8.51 -16.03 -6.79
C CYS A 100 7.53 -17.02 -6.16
N THR A 101 7.19 -18.10 -6.86
CA THR A 101 6.41 -19.19 -6.27
C THR A 101 7.26 -19.94 -5.24
N VAL A 102 6.85 -19.88 -3.97
CA VAL A 102 7.45 -20.66 -2.86
C VAL A 102 6.31 -21.34 -2.11
N GLY A 103 6.39 -22.67 -1.94
CA GLY A 103 5.28 -23.44 -1.36
C GLY A 103 3.98 -23.39 -2.17
N GLY A 104 4.08 -23.22 -3.50
CA GLY A 104 2.92 -23.09 -4.39
C GLY A 104 2.19 -21.74 -4.32
N LYS A 105 2.80 -20.70 -3.72
CA LYS A 105 2.21 -19.38 -3.51
C LYS A 105 3.16 -18.25 -3.95
N PRO A 106 2.65 -17.15 -4.55
CA PRO A 106 3.46 -15.97 -4.83
C PRO A 106 4.07 -15.42 -3.54
N THR A 107 5.37 -15.20 -3.57
CA THR A 107 6.17 -14.72 -2.43
C THR A 107 6.95 -13.52 -2.89
N LEU A 108 6.79 -12.38 -2.20
CA LEU A 108 7.60 -11.19 -2.45
C LEU A 108 9.07 -11.59 -2.34
N ARG A 109 9.87 -11.31 -3.37
CA ARG A 109 11.31 -11.56 -3.38
C ARG A 109 12.03 -10.32 -3.86
N SER A 110 13.20 -10.11 -3.28
CA SER A 110 14.12 -9.05 -3.69
C SER A 110 15.52 -9.62 -3.85
N TYR A 111 16.30 -9.01 -4.74
CA TYR A 111 17.72 -9.23 -4.91
C TYR A 111 18.43 -7.88 -4.89
N LEU A 112 19.47 -7.74 -4.07
CA LEU A 112 20.31 -6.56 -4.00
C LEU A 112 21.78 -6.97 -4.17
N LYS A 113 22.40 -6.51 -5.26
CA LYS A 113 23.82 -6.70 -5.55
C LYS A 113 24.65 -5.76 -4.67
N GLY A 114 25.81 -6.23 -4.23
CA GLY A 114 26.55 -5.66 -3.10
C GLY A 114 26.33 -6.51 -1.84
N GLY A 115 25.07 -6.73 -1.45
CA GLY A 115 24.69 -7.70 -0.41
C GLY A 115 24.61 -9.16 -0.90
N GLY A 116 24.52 -9.36 -2.22
CA GLY A 116 24.62 -10.67 -2.89
C GLY A 116 23.46 -11.63 -2.62
N SER A 117 22.43 -11.21 -1.90
CA SER A 117 21.42 -12.09 -1.32
C SER A 117 20.03 -11.94 -1.97
N ALA A 118 19.47 -13.06 -2.43
CA ALA A 118 18.04 -13.18 -2.71
C ALA A 118 17.30 -13.39 -1.38
N ARG A 119 16.26 -12.59 -1.11
CA ARG A 119 15.50 -12.65 0.14
C ARG A 119 14.00 -12.74 -0.14
N ASN A 120 13.36 -13.77 0.42
CA ASN A 120 11.90 -13.94 0.43
C ASN A 120 11.30 -13.08 1.55
N GLY A 121 10.45 -12.13 1.19
CA GLY A 121 9.85 -11.13 2.06
C GLY A 121 8.50 -11.48 2.67
N GLY A 122 7.94 -12.64 2.33
CA GLY A 122 6.60 -13.08 2.75
C GLY A 122 5.70 -13.43 1.57
N GLN A 123 4.67 -14.25 1.82
CA GLN A 123 3.72 -14.70 0.82
C GLN A 123 2.56 -13.70 0.64
N ILE A 124 2.03 -13.59 -0.58
CA ILE A 124 0.86 -12.74 -0.90
C ILE A 124 -0.28 -13.55 -1.54
N GLU A 125 -1.48 -12.98 -1.50
CA GLU A 125 -2.68 -13.57 -2.12
C GLU A 125 -2.62 -13.48 -3.66
N VAL A 126 -2.90 -14.59 -4.34
CA VAL A 126 -2.92 -14.65 -5.82
C VAL A 126 -4.03 -13.74 -6.36
N GLY A 127 -3.70 -12.87 -7.32
CA GLY A 127 -4.69 -12.07 -8.05
C GLY A 127 -5.52 -11.10 -7.20
N ARG A 128 -5.05 -10.77 -5.98
CA ARG A 128 -5.61 -9.70 -5.14
C ARG A 128 -4.61 -8.57 -5.03
N TRP A 129 -5.10 -7.34 -5.19
CA TRP A 129 -4.31 -6.14 -4.94
C TRP A 129 -3.69 -6.18 -3.55
N THR A 130 -2.37 -6.05 -3.53
CA THR A 130 -1.53 -6.14 -2.35
C THR A 130 -0.47 -5.06 -2.48
N HIS A 131 -0.34 -4.19 -1.48
CA HIS A 131 0.78 -3.26 -1.45
C HIS A 131 2.03 -4.01 -0.99
N ILE A 132 3.13 -3.80 -1.69
CA ILE A 132 4.44 -4.32 -1.30
C ILE A 132 5.41 -3.17 -1.11
N ALA A 133 6.33 -3.30 -0.15
CA ALA A 133 7.50 -2.45 -0.10
C ALA A 133 8.76 -3.24 0.26
N VAL A 134 9.89 -2.79 -0.29
CA VAL A 134 11.24 -3.24 0.07
C VAL A 134 12.01 -2.03 0.55
N VAL A 135 12.36 -2.02 1.84
CA VAL A 135 13.13 -0.96 2.49
C VAL A 135 14.54 -1.49 2.74
N PHE A 136 15.56 -0.70 2.42
CA PHE A 136 16.92 -0.93 2.89
C PHE A 136 17.39 0.31 3.65
N ASN A 137 17.93 0.12 4.85
CA ASN A 137 18.37 1.22 5.73
C ASN A 137 19.89 1.29 5.93
N GLY A 138 20.67 0.55 5.14
CA GLY A 138 22.12 0.43 5.26
C GLY A 138 22.62 -0.70 6.19
N THR A 139 21.75 -1.24 7.05
CA THR A 139 22.08 -2.35 7.98
C THR A 139 21.08 -3.50 7.95
N LYS A 140 19.86 -3.25 7.48
CA LYS A 140 18.79 -4.24 7.31
C LYS A 140 18.05 -4.01 5.99
N ARG A 141 17.63 -5.13 5.39
CA ARG A 141 16.58 -5.17 4.37
C ARG A 141 15.27 -5.59 5.05
N LEU A 142 14.21 -4.84 4.85
CA LEU A 142 12.88 -5.08 5.41
C LEU A 142 11.86 -5.21 4.28
N HIS A 143 10.94 -6.15 4.44
CA HIS A 143 9.84 -6.42 3.51
C HIS A 143 8.52 -6.11 4.17
N TYR A 144 7.70 -5.31 3.50
CA TYR A 144 6.36 -4.97 3.96
C TYR A 144 5.32 -5.49 2.98
N ILE A 145 4.24 -6.04 3.53
CA ILE A 145 3.07 -6.52 2.79
C ILE A 145 1.85 -5.83 3.42
N ASN A 146 1.07 -5.10 2.61
CA ASN A 146 -0.05 -4.26 3.04
C ASN A 146 0.31 -3.29 4.19
N GLY A 147 1.57 -2.85 4.28
CA GLY A 147 2.05 -1.94 5.32
C GLY A 147 2.42 -2.59 6.66
N GLU A 148 2.43 -3.92 6.79
CA GLU A 148 3.02 -4.63 7.93
C GLU A 148 4.38 -5.23 7.58
N LEU A 149 5.31 -5.22 8.54
CA LEU A 149 6.59 -5.90 8.42
C LEU A 149 6.38 -7.42 8.32
N ALA A 150 6.65 -7.98 7.13
CA ALA A 150 6.49 -9.40 6.83
C ALA A 150 7.82 -10.18 6.92
N ALA A 151 8.96 -9.52 6.67
CA ALA A 151 10.28 -10.10 6.93
C ALA A 151 11.34 -9.02 7.15
N GLN A 152 12.43 -9.38 7.84
CA GLN A 152 13.65 -8.57 7.93
C GLN A 152 14.90 -9.44 7.88
N PHE A 153 15.96 -8.88 7.31
CA PHE A 153 17.26 -9.53 7.15
C PHE A 153 18.38 -8.54 7.47
N ASP A 154 19.39 -8.97 8.22
CA ASP A 154 20.62 -8.19 8.35
C ASP A 154 21.36 -8.20 7.00
N GLU A 155 21.71 -7.01 6.52
CA GLU A 155 22.40 -6.81 5.25
C GLU A 155 23.18 -5.50 5.27
N THR A 156 24.42 -5.54 4.81
CA THR A 156 25.35 -4.40 4.86
C THR A 156 26.08 -4.25 3.54
N GLY A 157 26.75 -3.12 3.37
CA GLY A 157 27.53 -2.78 2.18
C GLY A 157 26.79 -1.81 1.25
N PRO A 158 27.53 -1.09 0.40
CA PRO A 158 26.93 -0.24 -0.63
C PRO A 158 26.19 -1.11 -1.65
N LEU A 159 25.03 -0.63 -2.07
CA LEU A 159 24.29 -1.27 -3.16
C LEU A 159 25.02 -0.99 -4.48
N SER A 160 25.15 -2.03 -5.30
CA SER A 160 25.81 -1.91 -6.61
C SER A 160 24.89 -1.23 -7.63
N THR A 161 25.49 -0.55 -8.61
CA THR A 161 24.78 0.26 -9.61
C THR A 161 24.82 -0.38 -10.99
N SER A 162 23.81 -0.11 -11.82
CA SER A 162 23.80 -0.48 -13.24
C SER A 162 23.62 0.73 -14.16
N GLY A 163 24.24 0.67 -15.34
CA GLY A 163 23.99 1.57 -16.46
C GLY A 163 22.79 1.15 -17.33
N ALA A 164 22.15 0.00 -17.06
CA ALA A 164 20.96 -0.45 -17.76
C ALA A 164 19.75 0.46 -17.49
N PRO A 165 18.74 0.50 -18.38
CA PRO A 165 17.45 1.09 -18.06
C PRO A 165 16.82 0.40 -16.84
N MET A 166 15.99 1.14 -16.09
CA MET A 166 15.08 0.50 -15.14
C MET A 166 13.87 -0.03 -15.90
N LYS A 167 13.32 -1.17 -15.50
CA LYS A 167 12.10 -1.72 -16.07
C LYS A 167 11.06 -1.94 -14.98
N ILE A 168 9.81 -1.63 -15.27
CA ILE A 168 8.64 -2.04 -14.46
C ILE A 168 7.96 -3.19 -15.21
N GLY A 169 7.68 -4.26 -14.48
CA GLY A 169 7.11 -5.48 -15.03
C GLY A 169 8.09 -6.37 -15.81
N SER A 170 9.39 -6.10 -15.73
CA SER A 170 10.48 -6.87 -16.36
C SER A 170 11.82 -6.55 -15.68
N ASP A 171 12.91 -7.15 -16.15
CA ASP A 171 14.29 -6.79 -15.81
C ASP A 171 15.18 -6.87 -17.06
N ASP A 172 16.38 -6.30 -16.99
CA ASP A 172 17.36 -6.38 -18.06
C ASP A 172 17.98 -7.77 -18.22
N ALA A 173 18.33 -8.42 -17.10
CA ALA A 173 18.90 -9.76 -17.08
C ALA A 173 17.88 -10.85 -16.71
N TRP A 174 16.68 -10.48 -16.25
CA TRP A 174 15.58 -11.40 -15.94
C TRP A 174 14.22 -10.94 -16.53
N ALA A 175 14.08 -11.06 -17.85
CA ALA A 175 12.92 -10.59 -18.62
C ALA A 175 11.63 -11.42 -18.45
N PHE A 176 11.38 -11.98 -17.26
CA PHE A 176 10.19 -12.78 -16.95
C PHE A 176 9.02 -11.90 -16.49
N THR A 177 8.24 -11.44 -17.47
CA THR A 177 7.01 -10.67 -17.31
C THR A 177 5.96 -11.40 -16.44
N PRO A 178 5.32 -10.73 -15.45
CA PRO A 178 4.19 -11.27 -14.69
C PRO A 178 2.91 -11.31 -15.54
N THR A 179 1.99 -12.21 -15.20
CA THR A 179 0.58 -12.11 -15.62
C THR A 179 -0.19 -11.39 -14.53
N GLY A 180 -0.82 -10.26 -14.85
CA GLY A 180 -1.59 -9.47 -13.89
C GLY A 180 -1.41 -7.96 -14.04
N ALA A 181 -1.46 -7.26 -12.90
CA ALA A 181 -1.46 -5.82 -12.80
C ALA A 181 -0.41 -5.27 -11.83
N ILE A 182 0.15 -4.10 -12.16
CA ILE A 182 1.06 -3.30 -11.34
C ILE A 182 0.57 -1.85 -11.37
N ASP A 183 0.62 -1.16 -10.24
CA ASP A 183 0.25 0.24 -10.14
C ASP A 183 1.04 0.97 -9.04
N GLU A 184 1.00 2.31 -9.05
CA GLU A 184 1.56 3.19 -8.01
C GLU A 184 2.99 2.79 -7.60
N VAL A 185 3.87 2.66 -8.60
CA VAL A 185 5.28 2.30 -8.37
C VAL A 185 6.03 3.52 -7.89
N ARG A 186 6.66 3.44 -6.70
CA ARG A 186 7.35 4.55 -6.06
C ARG A 186 8.78 4.16 -5.73
N LEU A 187 9.71 5.09 -5.97
CA LEU A 187 11.11 4.95 -5.57
C LEU A 187 11.51 6.10 -4.65
N TRP A 188 12.08 5.77 -3.50
CA TRP A 188 12.61 6.71 -2.52
C TRP A 188 14.10 6.44 -2.28
N ASN A 189 14.91 7.48 -2.09
CA ASN A 189 16.32 7.38 -1.68
C ASN A 189 16.51 7.46 -0.15
N VAL A 190 15.44 7.16 0.59
CA VAL A 190 15.39 7.09 2.05
C VAL A 190 14.72 5.79 2.49
N ALA A 191 15.08 5.31 3.68
CA ALA A 191 14.36 4.22 4.32
C ALA A 191 13.06 4.76 4.96
N ARG A 192 11.90 4.41 4.41
CA ARG A 192 10.59 4.78 4.96
C ARG A 192 10.28 3.90 6.18
N SER A 193 9.72 4.51 7.23
CA SER A 193 9.24 3.77 8.41
C SER A 193 7.88 3.12 8.15
N GLU A 194 7.51 2.11 8.95
CA GLU A 194 6.22 1.42 8.83
C GLU A 194 5.01 2.39 8.88
N ALA A 195 5.04 3.38 9.78
CA ALA A 195 4.02 4.43 9.84
C ALA A 195 3.99 5.31 8.58
N GLN A 196 5.15 5.61 8.00
CA GLN A 196 5.28 6.38 6.76
C GLN A 196 4.83 5.60 5.52
N LEU A 197 4.96 4.28 5.50
CA LEU A 197 4.39 3.41 4.47
C LEU A 197 2.85 3.41 4.61
N ARG A 198 2.35 3.09 5.82
CA ARG A 198 0.91 3.03 6.11
C ARG A 198 0.16 4.34 5.79
N ALA A 199 0.74 5.49 6.12
CA ALA A 199 0.16 6.80 5.81
C ALA A 199 0.01 7.08 4.29
N ASN A 200 0.82 6.44 3.45
CA ASN A 200 0.82 6.64 2.00
C ASN A 200 0.19 5.47 1.22
N LEU A 201 -0.23 4.37 1.87
CA LEU A 201 -0.90 3.22 1.22
C LEU A 201 -2.12 3.62 0.41
N GLY A 202 -2.89 4.58 0.94
CA GLY A 202 -4.15 5.03 0.40
C GLY A 202 -4.09 6.36 -0.33
N ARG A 203 -2.93 6.97 -0.62
CA ARG A 203 -2.83 8.37 -1.09
C ARG A 203 -1.97 8.51 -2.35
N GLU A 204 -2.48 9.17 -3.40
CA GLU A 204 -1.73 9.55 -4.60
C GLU A 204 -0.68 10.61 -4.23
N ILE A 205 0.54 10.44 -4.74
CA ILE A 205 1.65 11.38 -4.51
C ILE A 205 1.87 12.18 -5.79
N THR A 206 1.16 13.29 -5.91
CA THR A 206 1.12 14.15 -7.10
C THR A 206 2.14 15.30 -7.08
N GLY A 207 3.08 15.29 -6.13
CA GLY A 207 4.08 16.35 -5.96
C GLY A 207 5.32 15.87 -5.22
N ALA A 208 6.40 16.63 -5.35
CA ALA A 208 7.69 16.26 -4.78
C ALA A 208 7.65 16.20 -3.23
N GLU A 209 8.18 15.10 -2.68
CA GLU A 209 8.37 14.91 -1.23
C GLU A 209 9.85 14.67 -0.92
N SER A 210 10.27 14.99 0.31
CA SER A 210 11.68 14.82 0.72
C SER A 210 12.09 13.35 0.65
N GLY A 211 13.07 13.07 -0.23
CA GLY A 211 13.62 11.74 -0.46
C GLY A 211 12.81 10.87 -1.45
N LEU A 212 11.75 11.40 -2.05
CA LEU A 212 11.08 10.78 -3.19
C LEU A 212 11.92 11.00 -4.46
N VAL A 213 12.10 9.95 -5.26
CA VAL A 213 12.86 9.99 -6.52
C VAL A 213 11.93 10.00 -7.72
N ALA A 214 10.92 9.14 -7.73
CA ALA A 214 10.00 8.96 -8.85
C ALA A 214 8.69 8.33 -8.38
N VAL A 215 7.59 8.63 -9.09
CA VAL A 215 6.27 8.02 -8.93
C VAL A 215 5.70 7.70 -10.31
N TRP A 216 5.59 6.43 -10.65
CA TRP A 216 4.83 5.97 -11.81
C TRP A 216 3.46 5.51 -11.34
N GLY A 217 2.51 6.43 -11.34
CA GLY A 217 1.10 6.15 -10.98
C GLY A 217 0.32 5.40 -12.05
N LEU A 218 0.95 5.00 -13.16
CA LEU A 218 0.47 4.09 -14.23
C LEU A 218 -0.96 4.31 -14.77
N ASN A 219 -1.53 5.49 -14.51
CA ASN A 219 -2.87 5.95 -14.86
C ASN A 219 -2.98 6.29 -16.36
N GLY A 220 -2.91 5.27 -17.23
CA GLY A 220 -3.05 5.40 -18.67
C GLY A 220 -1.75 5.75 -19.42
N ASN A 221 -0.65 5.98 -18.70
CA ASN A 221 0.66 6.32 -19.24
C ASN A 221 1.77 5.87 -18.26
N ALA A 222 3.03 5.97 -18.67
CA ALA A 222 4.20 5.57 -17.89
C ALA A 222 5.07 6.77 -17.45
N ASN A 223 4.48 7.96 -17.32
CA ASN A 223 5.20 9.16 -16.94
C ASN A 223 5.56 9.14 -15.44
N ASP A 224 6.61 9.85 -15.08
CA ASP A 224 6.96 10.13 -13.69
C ASP A 224 6.18 11.36 -13.21
N VAL A 225 5.32 11.18 -12.22
CA VAL A 225 4.40 12.22 -11.72
C VAL A 225 5.14 13.36 -11.01
N VAL A 226 6.35 13.10 -10.48
CA VAL A 226 7.09 14.03 -9.61
C VAL A 226 8.46 14.45 -10.16
N GLY A 227 8.87 13.94 -11.32
CA GLY A 227 10.23 14.07 -11.84
C GLY A 227 10.35 13.79 -13.33
N PRO A 228 11.59 13.73 -13.87
CA PRO A 228 11.85 13.60 -15.30
C PRO A 228 12.02 12.13 -15.75
N TYR A 229 11.68 11.14 -14.92
CA TYR A 229 12.00 9.73 -15.16
C TYR A 229 10.89 8.99 -15.92
N ASP A 230 10.38 9.61 -16.99
CA ASP A 230 9.32 9.06 -17.84
C ASP A 230 9.73 7.71 -18.46
N GLY A 231 8.78 6.77 -18.47
CA GLY A 231 8.91 5.48 -19.12
C GLY A 231 8.10 5.35 -20.41
N SER A 232 8.40 4.32 -21.18
CA SER A 232 7.65 3.92 -22.38
C SER A 232 7.27 2.44 -22.34
N THR A 233 6.05 2.11 -22.73
CA THR A 233 5.62 0.71 -22.90
C THR A 233 6.39 0.05 -24.05
N THR A 234 6.91 -1.15 -23.80
CA THR A 234 7.79 -1.91 -24.71
C THR A 234 7.38 -3.37 -24.73
N GLY A 235 7.41 -4.05 -25.88
CA GLY A 235 7.11 -5.48 -26.00
C GLY A 235 5.63 -5.78 -26.28
N THR A 236 5.18 -7.01 -25.99
CA THR A 236 3.86 -7.54 -26.36
C THR A 236 2.94 -7.80 -25.15
N ASN A 237 1.63 -7.64 -25.33
CA ASN A 237 0.61 -7.82 -24.27
C ASN A 237 0.89 -6.96 -23.03
N VAL A 238 1.18 -5.67 -23.25
CA VAL A 238 1.22 -4.63 -22.23
C VAL A 238 0.26 -3.51 -22.63
N GLY A 239 -0.44 -2.96 -21.64
CA GLY A 239 -1.33 -1.82 -21.83
C GLY A 239 -1.87 -1.32 -20.49
N PHE A 240 -2.51 -0.17 -20.51
CA PHE A 240 -3.18 0.39 -19.34
C PHE A 240 -4.66 0.04 -19.41
N LEU A 241 -5.20 -0.59 -18.35
CA LEU A 241 -6.63 -0.87 -18.25
C LEU A 241 -7.24 -0.06 -17.11
N THR A 242 -8.35 0.60 -17.41
CA THR A 242 -9.40 0.93 -16.45
C THR A 242 -10.25 -0.32 -16.20
N PHE A 243 -10.96 -0.42 -15.07
CA PHE A 243 -11.86 -1.55 -14.77
C PHE A 243 -12.82 -1.85 -15.96
N PRO A 244 -12.73 -3.02 -16.61
CA PRO A 244 -13.33 -3.23 -17.94
C PRO A 244 -14.83 -3.61 -17.92
N VAL A 245 -15.53 -3.48 -16.79
CA VAL A 245 -16.94 -3.88 -16.70
C VAL A 245 -17.70 -2.99 -15.71
N THR A 246 -18.91 -2.57 -16.10
CA THR A 246 -19.97 -2.21 -15.16
C THR A 246 -20.34 -3.47 -14.39
N LEU A 247 -19.73 -3.67 -13.23
CA LEU A 247 -20.11 -4.76 -12.35
C LEU A 247 -21.47 -4.44 -11.73
N ASN A 248 -22.20 -5.47 -11.32
CA ASN A 248 -23.36 -5.31 -10.43
C ASN A 248 -22.97 -5.95 -9.09
N CYS A 249 -23.15 -5.25 -7.97
CA CYS A 249 -22.91 -5.85 -6.66
C CYS A 249 -24.03 -6.81 -6.22
N GLY A 250 -25.19 -6.76 -6.89
CA GLY A 250 -26.28 -7.72 -6.75
C GLY A 250 -27.01 -7.61 -5.41
N SER A 251 -27.44 -8.74 -4.87
CA SER A 251 -27.87 -8.82 -3.48
C SER A 251 -26.68 -9.06 -2.55
N ASN A 252 -26.82 -8.74 -1.27
CA ASN A 252 -25.89 -9.21 -0.24
C ASN A 252 -25.67 -10.73 -0.35
N THR A 253 -24.43 -11.16 -0.19
CA THR A 253 -24.03 -12.58 -0.14
C THR A 253 -23.56 -12.94 1.27
N ALA A 254 -23.22 -14.21 1.52
CA ALA A 254 -22.67 -14.64 2.80
C ALA A 254 -21.34 -13.95 3.19
N THR A 255 -20.65 -13.31 2.25
CA THR A 255 -19.29 -12.76 2.43
C THR A 255 -19.10 -11.36 1.85
N SER A 256 -20.14 -10.75 1.28
CA SER A 256 -20.06 -9.40 0.70
C SER A 256 -21.39 -8.67 0.79
N LEU A 257 -21.34 -7.38 1.15
CA LEU A 257 -22.47 -6.46 1.12
C LEU A 257 -22.54 -5.79 -0.26
N CYS A 258 -23.75 -5.46 -0.72
CA CYS A 258 -23.99 -4.53 -1.81
C CYS A 258 -24.77 -3.35 -1.24
N LEU A 259 -24.08 -2.22 -1.01
CA LEU A 259 -24.69 -1.01 -0.46
C LEU A 259 -25.01 -0.01 -1.58
N LEU A 260 -26.16 0.65 -1.47
CA LEU A 260 -26.68 1.67 -2.39
C LEU A 260 -26.77 1.21 -3.87
N ASP A 261 -26.93 -0.10 -4.11
CA ASP A 261 -26.83 -0.71 -5.46
C ASP A 261 -25.54 -0.27 -6.20
N ARG A 262 -24.44 -0.10 -5.46
CA ARG A 262 -23.21 0.52 -6.00
C ARG A 262 -21.91 0.05 -5.36
N PHE A 263 -21.90 -0.21 -4.05
CA PHE A 263 -20.68 -0.54 -3.32
C PHE A 263 -20.67 -2.01 -2.93
N SER A 264 -19.90 -2.80 -3.65
CA SER A 264 -19.56 -4.17 -3.24
C SER A 264 -18.52 -4.10 -2.14
N ILE A 265 -18.86 -4.52 -0.92
CA ILE A 265 -17.96 -4.47 0.23
C ILE A 265 -17.67 -5.90 0.69
N SER A 266 -16.40 -6.24 0.85
CA SER A 266 -15.98 -7.50 1.48
C SER A 266 -14.84 -7.26 2.46
N ALA A 267 -14.68 -8.11 3.47
CA ALA A 267 -13.55 -8.01 4.39
C ALA A 267 -12.82 -9.35 4.55
N ARG A 268 -11.51 -9.25 4.79
CA ARG A 268 -10.59 -10.36 5.07
C ARG A 268 -9.88 -10.05 6.37
N TRP A 269 -9.74 -11.02 7.26
CA TRP A 269 -9.23 -10.80 8.62
C TRP A 269 -8.30 -11.93 9.05
N ARG A 270 -7.43 -11.68 10.03
CA ARG A 270 -6.57 -12.71 10.61
C ARG A 270 -6.08 -12.39 12.02
N THR A 271 -5.69 -13.40 12.77
CA THR A 271 -5.09 -13.28 14.13
C THR A 271 -3.58 -13.57 14.15
N ASP A 272 -3.05 -14.25 13.14
CA ASP A 272 -1.63 -14.57 12.99
C ASP A 272 -0.82 -13.34 12.51
N PRO A 273 0.52 -13.37 12.67
CA PRO A 273 1.40 -12.30 12.19
C PRO A 273 1.32 -12.04 10.68
N ALA A 274 1.97 -10.98 10.22
CA ALA A 274 2.04 -10.69 8.79
C ALA A 274 2.85 -11.74 8.03
N GLY A 275 2.40 -12.11 6.83
CA GLY A 275 3.12 -12.99 5.90
C GLY A 275 2.75 -14.49 5.94
N THR A 276 1.90 -14.94 6.86
CA THR A 276 1.49 -16.36 7.02
C THR A 276 0.21 -16.78 6.27
N LEU A 277 -0.25 -15.95 5.32
CA LEU A 277 -1.34 -16.18 4.35
C LEU A 277 -2.78 -16.45 4.86
N THR A 278 -3.02 -16.79 6.13
CA THR A 278 -4.36 -17.17 6.61
C THR A 278 -5.28 -15.98 6.88
N ASN A 279 -5.57 -15.20 5.84
CA ASN A 279 -6.65 -14.21 5.85
C ASN A 279 -8.00 -14.90 5.59
N ASP A 280 -8.74 -15.16 6.66
CA ASP A 280 -10.11 -15.69 6.58
C ASP A 280 -11.07 -14.65 5.99
N GLN A 281 -12.07 -15.14 5.26
CA GLN A 281 -13.12 -14.29 4.70
C GLN A 281 -14.12 -13.92 5.80
N ALA A 282 -14.32 -12.63 6.02
CA ALA A 282 -15.37 -12.15 6.92
C ALA A 282 -16.74 -12.52 6.35
N LYS A 283 -17.67 -12.88 7.23
CA LYS A 283 -19.06 -13.21 6.87
C LYS A 283 -19.95 -11.99 7.10
N VAL A 284 -20.98 -11.83 6.28
CA VAL A 284 -22.02 -10.84 6.51
C VAL A 284 -22.89 -11.31 7.68
N ALA A 285 -22.96 -10.50 8.73
CA ALA A 285 -23.85 -10.73 9.87
C ALA A 285 -25.28 -10.22 9.57
N GLY A 286 -25.38 -9.12 8.82
CA GLY A 286 -26.64 -8.58 8.34
C GLY A 286 -26.49 -7.23 7.64
N ALA A 287 -27.56 -6.77 7.01
CA ALA A 287 -27.70 -5.40 6.53
C ALA A 287 -28.95 -4.78 7.17
N ALA A 288 -28.81 -3.60 7.76
CA ALA A 288 -29.92 -2.92 8.41
C ALA A 288 -30.80 -2.13 7.40
N ASN A 289 -30.20 -1.76 6.27
CA ASN A 289 -30.79 -1.07 5.12
C ASN A 289 -29.73 -1.02 4.01
N ASP A 290 -30.12 -0.53 2.83
CA ASP A 290 -29.23 -0.42 1.65
C ASP A 290 -27.98 0.44 1.89
N GLY A 291 -27.93 1.27 2.93
CA GLY A 291 -26.78 2.11 3.26
C GLY A 291 -25.85 1.57 4.35
N SER A 292 -26.21 0.48 5.05
CA SER A 292 -25.46 0.01 6.23
C SER A 292 -25.52 -1.51 6.46
N GLY A 293 -24.37 -2.11 6.79
CA GLY A 293 -24.27 -3.53 7.13
C GLY A 293 -23.17 -3.87 8.14
N LEU A 294 -23.13 -5.14 8.51
CA LEU A 294 -22.29 -5.70 9.56
C LEU A 294 -21.51 -6.92 9.07
N PHE A 295 -20.24 -7.01 9.44
CA PHE A 295 -19.42 -8.21 9.31
C PHE A 295 -19.11 -8.86 10.65
N GLN A 296 -18.91 -10.17 10.60
CA GLN A 296 -18.46 -11.02 11.71
C GLN A 296 -17.26 -11.87 11.26
N PHE A 297 -16.38 -12.18 12.22
CA PHE A 297 -15.17 -12.96 11.99
C PHE A 297 -15.30 -14.37 12.56
N PHE A 298 -15.41 -14.47 13.89
CA PHE A 298 -15.32 -15.74 14.61
C PHE A 298 -16.64 -16.54 14.67
N GLY A 299 -17.80 -15.88 14.63
CA GLY A 299 -19.10 -16.54 14.79
C GLY A 299 -20.30 -15.62 14.55
N PRO A 300 -21.53 -16.16 14.46
CA PRO A 300 -22.75 -15.40 14.14
C PRO A 300 -23.10 -14.29 15.14
N ASP A 301 -22.76 -14.50 16.42
CA ASP A 301 -23.10 -13.60 17.52
C ASP A 301 -21.94 -12.66 17.91
N ASN A 302 -20.83 -12.66 17.15
CA ASN A 302 -19.68 -11.81 17.40
C ASN A 302 -19.43 -10.88 16.20
N TRP A 303 -20.05 -9.69 16.25
CA TRP A 303 -19.96 -8.67 15.20
C TRP A 303 -18.71 -7.81 15.39
N GLU A 304 -18.02 -7.52 14.30
CA GLU A 304 -16.63 -7.03 14.30
C GLU A 304 -16.46 -5.71 13.55
N ILE A 305 -17.24 -5.50 12.49
CA ILE A 305 -17.23 -4.26 11.68
C ILE A 305 -18.67 -3.86 11.36
N LEU A 306 -19.05 -2.63 11.73
CA LEU A 306 -20.16 -1.90 11.13
C LEU A 306 -19.61 -1.04 9.98
N VAL A 307 -20.21 -1.14 8.80
CA VAL A 307 -19.88 -0.32 7.63
C VAL A 307 -21.12 0.40 7.11
N LYS A 308 -20.92 1.64 6.65
CA LYS A 308 -21.97 2.53 6.15
C LYS A 308 -21.47 3.30 4.93
N SER A 309 -22.23 3.25 3.83
CA SER A 309 -22.00 4.07 2.63
C SER A 309 -23.05 5.16 2.54
N LEU A 310 -22.66 6.38 2.15
CA LEU A 310 -23.58 7.50 1.93
C LEU A 310 -23.35 8.17 0.58
N ASN A 311 -24.44 8.64 -0.02
CA ASN A 311 -24.39 9.59 -1.14
C ASN A 311 -24.19 11.01 -0.57
N GLY A 312 -22.97 11.54 -0.70
CA GLY A 312 -22.61 12.91 -0.34
C GLY A 312 -22.49 13.85 -1.55
N CYS A 313 -22.92 13.43 -2.75
CA CYS A 313 -22.68 14.16 -3.99
C CYS A 313 -23.21 15.60 -3.95
N GLY A 314 -24.37 15.82 -3.32
CA GLY A 314 -24.95 17.16 -3.13
C GLY A 314 -24.25 18.05 -2.09
N LEU A 315 -23.16 17.59 -1.45
CA LEU A 315 -22.42 18.33 -0.42
C LEU A 315 -20.96 18.60 -0.82
N ASN A 316 -20.26 17.61 -1.36
CA ASN A 316 -18.85 17.76 -1.78
C ASN A 316 -18.47 16.96 -3.04
N ASP A 317 -19.44 16.52 -3.86
CA ASP A 317 -19.18 15.71 -5.07
C ASP A 317 -18.53 14.34 -4.75
N ARG A 318 -18.85 13.73 -3.60
CA ARG A 318 -18.29 12.44 -3.18
C ARG A 318 -19.34 11.45 -2.69
N TYR A 319 -19.06 10.16 -2.83
CA TYR A 319 -19.63 9.16 -1.93
C TYR A 319 -18.73 9.01 -0.70
N TRP A 320 -19.36 8.81 0.45
CA TRP A 320 -18.68 8.73 1.75
C TRP A 320 -18.73 7.31 2.29
N LEU A 321 -17.67 6.91 2.98
CA LEU A 321 -17.61 5.64 3.70
C LEU A 321 -17.29 5.86 5.18
N PHE A 322 -18.12 5.26 6.03
CA PHE A 322 -17.90 5.20 7.47
C PHE A 322 -17.76 3.74 7.90
N SER A 323 -16.84 3.48 8.83
CA SER A 323 -16.68 2.17 9.44
C SER A 323 -16.34 2.33 10.92
N ALA A 324 -16.93 1.48 11.76
CA ALA A 324 -16.57 1.36 13.16
C ALA A 324 -16.39 -0.13 13.47
N ALA A 325 -15.29 -0.48 14.12
CA ALA A 325 -14.95 -1.87 14.38
C ALA A 325 -14.77 -2.12 15.88
N THR A 326 -15.31 -3.25 16.33
CA THR A 326 -15.27 -3.76 17.71
C THR A 326 -14.09 -4.70 17.94
N THR A 327 -13.13 -4.68 17.02
CA THR A 327 -12.03 -5.64 16.89
C THR A 327 -10.66 -5.00 17.09
N ASN A 328 -9.67 -5.83 17.38
CA ASN A 328 -8.25 -5.45 17.45
C ASN A 328 -7.34 -6.32 16.56
N VAL A 329 -7.93 -7.22 15.76
CA VAL A 329 -7.21 -8.11 14.84
C VAL A 329 -6.95 -7.44 13.50
N PHE A 330 -6.06 -7.99 12.68
CA PHE A 330 -5.87 -7.48 11.32
C PHE A 330 -7.17 -7.62 10.52
N TYR A 331 -7.56 -6.57 9.80
CA TYR A 331 -8.49 -6.72 8.68
C TYR A 331 -8.12 -5.82 7.51
N ARG A 332 -8.47 -6.27 6.30
CA ARG A 332 -8.58 -5.48 5.08
C ARG A 332 -10.05 -5.48 4.66
N MET A 333 -10.65 -4.30 4.51
CA MET A 333 -12.01 -4.12 4.02
C MET A 333 -11.95 -3.49 2.64
N GLU A 334 -12.33 -4.25 1.63
CA GLU A 334 -12.34 -3.85 0.22
C GLU A 334 -13.72 -3.31 -0.15
N VAL A 335 -13.79 -2.09 -0.68
CA VAL A 335 -15.01 -1.42 -1.14
C VAL A 335 -14.85 -1.11 -2.61
N LEU A 336 -15.64 -1.72 -3.48
CA LEU A 336 -15.64 -1.52 -4.92
C LEU A 336 -16.91 -0.78 -5.35
N ASP A 337 -16.75 0.44 -5.86
CA ASP A 337 -17.75 1.14 -6.67
C ASP A 337 -17.90 0.42 -8.02
N VAL A 338 -18.93 -0.42 -8.13
CA VAL A 338 -19.16 -1.27 -9.31
C VAL A 338 -19.63 -0.49 -10.54
N LYS A 339 -20.10 0.76 -10.34
CA LYS A 339 -20.58 1.63 -11.42
C LYS A 339 -19.45 2.43 -12.05
N ALA A 340 -18.47 2.86 -11.25
CA ALA A 340 -17.30 3.59 -11.74
C ALA A 340 -16.07 2.70 -11.98
N GLY A 341 -16.06 1.46 -11.47
CA GLY A 341 -14.87 0.61 -11.50
C GLY A 341 -13.74 1.20 -10.65
N LYS A 342 -14.05 1.70 -9.44
CA LYS A 342 -13.06 2.21 -8.48
C LYS A 342 -13.14 1.45 -7.17
N GLN A 343 -12.02 1.14 -6.53
CA GLN A 343 -12.00 0.45 -5.24
C GLN A 343 -11.19 1.24 -4.20
N ASN A 344 -11.53 1.10 -2.92
CA ASN A 344 -10.70 1.51 -1.79
C ASN A 344 -10.56 0.31 -0.84
N ILE A 345 -9.40 0.13 -0.20
CA ILE A 345 -9.14 -0.92 0.78
C ILE A 345 -8.71 -0.28 2.09
N TYR A 346 -9.49 -0.48 3.14
CA TYR A 346 -9.26 0.08 4.47
C TYR A 346 -8.66 -1.00 5.36
N PHE A 347 -7.56 -0.66 6.05
CA PHE A 347 -6.83 -1.61 6.88
C PHE A 347 -7.01 -1.29 8.36
N ASN A 348 -7.21 -2.32 9.18
CA ASN A 348 -6.81 -2.31 10.57
C ASN A 348 -5.59 -3.22 10.75
N TYR A 349 -4.67 -2.78 11.62
CA TYR A 349 -3.48 -3.53 11.98
C TYR A 349 -3.62 -4.04 13.42
N PRO A 350 -3.03 -5.21 13.76
CA PRO A 350 -3.12 -5.74 15.11
C PRO A 350 -2.56 -4.76 16.15
N GLY A 351 -3.30 -4.50 17.24
CA GLY A 351 -2.83 -3.65 18.34
C GLY A 351 -3.94 -2.89 19.08
N PRO A 352 -3.85 -1.55 19.21
CA PRO A 352 -4.89 -0.73 19.85
C PRO A 352 -6.23 -0.81 19.08
N PRO A 353 -7.35 -0.32 19.65
CA PRO A 353 -8.68 -0.45 19.05
C PRO A 353 -8.72 0.04 17.60
N ALA A 354 -9.37 -0.72 16.73
CA ALA A 354 -9.45 -0.41 15.32
C ALA A 354 -10.01 1.01 15.08
N PRO A 355 -9.29 1.90 14.37
CA PRO A 355 -9.71 3.27 14.18
C PRO A 355 -10.98 3.34 13.33
N ALA A 356 -11.87 4.27 13.67
CA ALA A 356 -13.05 4.53 12.86
C ALA A 356 -12.65 5.13 11.50
N VAL A 357 -13.18 4.57 10.41
CA VAL A 357 -13.10 5.19 9.08
C VAL A 357 -14.17 6.28 9.02
N THR A 358 -13.77 7.48 8.63
CA THR A 358 -14.62 8.69 8.54
C THR A 358 -14.37 9.39 7.20
N ASP A 359 -14.37 8.61 6.12
CA ASP A 359 -13.93 9.04 4.80
C ASP A 359 -15.07 9.72 4.03
N THR A 360 -15.11 11.05 4.10
CA THR A 360 -16.06 11.88 3.34
C THR A 360 -15.64 12.13 1.89
N ASP A 361 -14.53 11.56 1.45
CA ASP A 361 -13.99 11.79 0.10
C ASP A 361 -13.78 10.47 -0.68
N ALA A 362 -14.22 9.35 -0.11
CA ALA A 362 -13.92 7.98 -0.54
C ALA A 362 -14.01 7.74 -2.05
N PHE A 363 -15.07 8.22 -2.71
CA PHE A 363 -15.20 8.09 -4.16
C PHE A 363 -15.64 9.39 -4.85
N ALA A 364 -14.72 9.96 -5.63
CA ALA A 364 -14.96 10.98 -6.64
C ALA A 364 -15.55 10.35 -7.92
N THR A 365 -16.83 9.96 -7.83
CA THR A 365 -17.54 9.17 -8.86
C THR A 365 -19.04 9.50 -8.94
N CYS A 366 -19.43 10.72 -8.56
CA CYS A 366 -20.82 11.17 -8.66
C CYS A 366 -21.31 11.18 -10.13
N PRO A 367 -22.64 10.99 -10.36
CA PRO A 367 -23.22 10.98 -11.71
C PRO A 367 -23.18 12.33 -12.43
#